data_AF-A0A432GW67-F1
#
_entry.id   AF-A0A432GW67-F1
#
_cell.length_a   1.000
_cell.length_b   1.000
_cell.length_c   1.000
_cell.angle_alpha   90.00
_cell.angle_beta   90.00
_cell.angle_gamma   90.00
#
_symmetry.space_group_name_H-M   'P 1'
#
loop_
_entity.id
_entity.type
_entity.pdbx_description
1 polymer ?
#
loop_
_entity_poly.entity_id
_entity_poly.type
_entity_poly.pdbx_seq_one_letter_code
_entity_poly.pdbx_strand_id
1 'polypeptide(L)'
;MMLTIVISAVYGVWAIFAPGSIMSTYGTPEEFVNTVVLNIVMLFGVAAWVVAILGWHIRSTVTEENVEKAMSYFALAWLLYGLHGVISERILT
;
A
#
# COMPACT_ATOMS: atom_id res chain seq x y z
N MET A 1 14.88 -0.99 7.57
CA MET A 1 14.26 -2.07 6.77
C MET A 1 13.22 -2.92 7.53
N MET A 2 13.42 -3.32 8.78
CA MET A 2 12.37 -4.01 9.59
C MET A 2 11.22 -3.07 9.94
N LEU A 3 11.57 -1.82 10.26
CA LEU A 3 10.62 -0.72 10.48
C LEU A 3 9.62 -0.56 9.32
N THR A 4 10.05 -0.70 8.06
CA THR A 4 9.20 -0.56 6.88
C THR A 4 8.13 -1.66 6.77
N ILE A 5 8.48 -2.90 7.13
CA ILE A 5 7.52 -4.03 7.19
C ILE A 5 6.52 -3.80 8.32
N VAL A 6 7.00 -3.37 9.48
CA VAL A 6 6.15 -3.06 10.64
C VAL A 6 5.18 -1.93 10.31
N ILE A 7 5.65 -0.87 9.65
CA ILE A 7 4.81 0.24 9.19
C ILE A 7 3.76 -0.27 8.19
N SER A 8 4.14 -1.05 7.16
CA SER A 8 3.18 -1.62 6.22
C SER A 8 2.15 -2.54 6.87
N ALA A 9 2.55 -3.34 7.87
CA ALA A 9 1.63 -4.19 8.61
C ALA A 9 0.64 -3.36 9.44
N VAL A 10 1.13 -2.34 10.17
CA VAL A 10 0.30 -1.47 11.02
C VAL A 10 -0.66 -0.63 10.18
N TYR A 11 -0.17 0.07 9.15
CA TYR A 11 -1.02 0.84 8.26
C TYR A 11 -1.96 -0.05 7.43
N GLY A 12 -1.52 -1.24 7.05
CA GLY A 12 -2.36 -2.20 6.34
C GLY A 12 -3.51 -2.72 7.19
N VAL A 13 -3.27 -3.12 8.46
CA VAL A 13 -4.34 -3.48 9.41
C VAL A 13 -5.29 -2.29 9.57
N TRP A 14 -4.74 -1.09 9.78
CA TRP A 14 -5.56 0.10 9.99
C TRP A 14 -6.46 0.42 8.79
N ALA A 15 -5.93 0.30 7.57
CA ALA A 15 -6.69 0.52 6.34
C ALA A 15 -7.77 -0.56 6.11
N ILE A 16 -7.54 -1.80 6.54
CA ILE A 16 -8.54 -2.89 6.44
C ILE A 16 -9.68 -2.68 7.43
N PHE A 17 -9.36 -2.41 8.70
CA PHE A 17 -10.35 -2.46 9.79
C PHE A 17 -10.93 -1.10 10.17
N ALA A 18 -10.26 0.00 9.84
CA ALA A 18 -10.78 1.35 10.08
C ALA A 18 -10.39 2.33 8.96
N PRO A 19 -10.78 2.05 7.69
CA PRO A 19 -10.48 2.92 6.55
C PRO A 19 -10.99 4.34 6.73
N GLY A 20 -12.17 4.52 7.36
CA GLY A 20 -12.72 5.85 7.64
C GLY A 20 -11.91 6.65 8.65
N SER A 21 -11.31 5.97 9.65
CA SER A 21 -10.41 6.60 10.61
C SER A 21 -9.12 7.08 9.94
N ILE A 22 -8.59 6.32 8.97
CA ILE A 22 -7.47 6.77 8.14
C ILE A 22 -7.84 8.02 7.34
N MET A 23 -8.98 7.99 6.63
CA MET A 23 -9.41 9.11 5.80
C MET A 23 -9.62 10.38 6.62
N SER A 24 -10.20 10.25 7.83
CA SER A 24 -10.35 11.34 8.80
C SER A 24 -9.00 11.86 9.30
N THR A 25 -8.05 10.97 9.62
CA THR A 25 -6.70 11.38 10.06
C THR A 25 -5.96 12.16 8.98
N TYR A 26 -6.19 11.83 7.71
CA TYR A 26 -5.63 12.57 6.57
C TYR A 26 -6.41 13.84 6.22
N GLY A 27 -7.45 14.18 6.99
CA GLY A 27 -8.25 15.38 6.75
C GLY A 27 -9.08 15.30 5.48
N THR A 28 -9.44 14.10 5.03
CA THR A 28 -10.28 13.94 3.83
C THR A 28 -11.66 14.54 4.09
N PRO A 29 -12.13 15.48 3.24
CA PRO A 29 -13.48 16.02 3.36
C PRO A 29 -14.54 14.92 3.28
N GLU A 30 -15.58 15.01 4.12
CA GLU A 30 -16.62 13.96 4.24
C GLU A 30 -17.37 13.70 2.93
N GLU A 31 -17.51 14.72 2.07
CA GLU A 31 -18.12 14.62 0.74
C GLU A 31 -17.39 13.65 -0.21
N PHE A 32 -16.11 13.38 0.03
CA PHE A 32 -15.32 12.39 -0.72
C PHE A 32 -15.26 11.01 -0.04
N VAL A 33 -15.80 10.88 1.18
CA VAL A 33 -15.81 9.62 1.92
C VAL A 33 -17.11 8.88 1.65
N ASN A 34 -17.05 7.93 0.72
CA ASN A 34 -18.17 7.04 0.40
C ASN A 34 -17.71 5.58 0.39
N THR A 35 -18.65 4.65 0.30
CA THR A 35 -18.39 3.22 0.37
C THR A 35 -17.40 2.72 -0.68
N VAL A 36 -17.39 3.30 -1.89
CA VAL A 36 -16.45 2.91 -2.95
C VAL A 36 -15.03 3.30 -2.55
N VAL A 37 -14.84 4.53 -2.08
CA VAL A 37 -13.54 5.03 -1.61
C VAL A 37 -13.03 4.21 -0.42
N LEU A 38 -13.89 3.92 0.55
CA LEU A 38 -13.53 3.12 1.71
C LEU A 38 -13.12 1.69 1.33
N ASN A 39 -13.84 1.06 0.39
CA ASN A 39 -13.49 -0.27 -0.12
C ASN A 39 -12.13 -0.27 -0.87
N ILE A 40 -11.83 0.81 -1.60
CA ILE A 40 -10.52 0.98 -2.26
C ILE A 40 -9.41 1.09 -1.20
N VAL A 41 -9.60 1.86 -0.14
CA VAL A 41 -8.64 1.98 0.98
C VAL A 41 -8.42 0.62 1.65
N MET A 42 -9.48 -0.16 1.87
CA MET A 42 -9.37 -1.53 2.41
C MET A 42 -8.56 -2.44 1.47
N LEU A 43 -8.79 -2.36 0.16
CA LEU A 43 -8.03 -3.12 -0.84
C LEU A 43 -6.53 -2.78 -0.79
N PHE A 44 -6.20 -1.49 -0.65
CA PHE A 44 -4.82 -1.05 -0.43
C PHE A 44 -4.23 -1.60 0.87
N GLY A 45 -5.02 -1.65 1.93
CA GLY A 45 -4.63 -2.26 3.20
C GLY A 45 -4.27 -3.74 3.06
N VAL A 46 -5.09 -4.52 2.33
CA VAL A 46 -4.82 -5.94 2.03
C VAL A 46 -3.54 -6.09 1.21
N ALA A 47 -3.36 -5.26 0.17
CA ALA A 47 -2.15 -5.30 -0.65
C ALA A 47 -0.88 -5.00 0.18
N ALA A 48 -0.92 -3.98 1.04
CA ALA A 48 0.19 -3.66 1.95
C ALA A 48 0.51 -4.82 2.91
N TRP A 49 -0.51 -5.55 3.36
CA TRP A 49 -0.36 -6.73 4.21
C TRP A 49 0.29 -7.90 3.50
N VAL A 50 -0.17 -8.24 2.29
CA VAL A 50 0.42 -9.30 1.46
C VAL A 50 1.89 -9.02 1.20
N VAL A 51 2.23 -7.77 0.89
CA VAL A 51 3.61 -7.33 0.69
C VAL A 51 4.43 -7.46 1.96
N ALA A 52 3.91 -7.06 3.11
CA ALA A 52 4.64 -7.15 4.38
C ALA A 52 4.99 -8.61 4.70
N ILE A 53 4.06 -9.55 4.46
CA ILE A 53 4.28 -10.99 4.63
C ILE A 53 5.32 -11.51 3.64
N LEU A 54 5.19 -11.17 2.35
CA LEU A 54 6.16 -11.57 1.33
C LEU A 54 7.56 -11.02 1.64
N GLY A 55 7.65 -9.75 2.03
CA GLY A 55 8.92 -9.12 2.40
C GLY A 55 9.54 -9.73 3.65
N TRP A 56 8.73 -10.17 4.62
CA TRP A 56 9.20 -10.94 5.77
C TRP A 56 9.73 -12.32 5.34
N HIS A 57 8.95 -13.04 4.53
CA HIS A 57 9.28 -14.39 4.09
C HIS A 57 10.52 -14.43 3.20
N ILE A 58 10.64 -13.51 2.24
CA ILE A 58 11.82 -13.37 1.38
C ILE A 58 13.06 -13.13 2.25
N ARG A 59 13.02 -12.23 3.24
CA ARG A 59 14.18 -12.03 4.13
C ARG A 59 14.58 -13.23 4.96
N SER A 60 13.63 -14.13 5.28
CA SER A 60 13.97 -15.38 5.95
C SER A 60 14.72 -16.37 5.05
N THR A 61 14.81 -16.11 3.74
CA THR A 61 15.34 -17.04 2.74
C THR A 61 16.39 -16.47 1.77
N VAL A 62 16.64 -15.15 1.74
CA VAL A 62 17.66 -14.52 0.88
C VAL A 62 18.68 -13.65 1.62
N THR A 63 19.89 -13.56 1.05
CA THR A 63 21.01 -12.73 1.50
C THR A 63 20.74 -11.23 1.31
N GLU A 64 21.41 -10.35 2.08
CA GLU A 64 21.22 -8.88 2.02
C GLU A 64 21.34 -8.31 0.59
N GLU A 65 22.24 -8.85 -0.23
CA GLU A 65 22.45 -8.46 -1.63
C GLU A 65 21.19 -8.69 -2.51
N ASN A 66 20.43 -9.76 -2.26
CA ASN A 66 19.24 -10.10 -3.03
C ASN A 66 17.98 -9.37 -2.54
N VAL A 67 18.00 -8.92 -1.29
CA VAL A 67 16.91 -8.12 -0.70
C VAL A 67 16.79 -6.77 -1.40
N GLU A 68 17.90 -6.10 -1.72
CA GLU A 68 17.90 -4.80 -2.39
C GLU A 68 17.32 -4.90 -3.82
N LYS A 69 17.66 -5.98 -4.56
CA LYS A 69 17.05 -6.29 -5.86
C LYS A 69 15.54 -6.51 -5.76
N ALA A 70 15.09 -7.31 -4.80
CA ALA A 70 13.66 -7.57 -4.59
C ALA A 70 12.89 -6.29 -4.23
N MET A 71 13.45 -5.45 -3.37
CA MET A 71 12.86 -4.15 -3.00
C MET A 71 12.83 -3.16 -4.17
N SER A 72 13.83 -3.21 -5.05
CA SER A 72 13.88 -2.37 -6.25
C SER A 72 12.79 -2.74 -7.26
N TYR A 73 12.59 -4.04 -7.52
CA TYR A 73 11.47 -4.50 -8.36
C TYR A 73 10.12 -4.13 -7.77
N PHE A 74 10.01 -4.21 -6.43
CA PHE A 74 8.81 -3.82 -5.72
C PHE A 74 8.51 -2.32 -5.85
N ALA A 75 9.51 -1.46 -5.67
CA ALA A 75 9.36 -0.02 -5.84
C ALA A 75 8.98 0.35 -7.29
N LEU A 76 9.55 -0.33 -8.28
CA LEU A 76 9.20 -0.18 -9.69
C LEU A 76 7.73 -0.55 -9.97
N ALA A 77 7.23 -1.65 -9.40
CA ALA A 77 5.84 -2.06 -9.57
C ALA A 77 4.86 -0.99 -9.03
N TRP A 78 5.18 -0.39 -7.88
CA TRP A 78 4.38 0.71 -7.32
C TRP A 78 4.45 1.99 -8.14
N LEU A 79 5.63 2.34 -8.64
CA LEU A 79 5.77 3.48 -9.56
C LEU A 79 4.89 3.29 -10.80
N LEU A 80 4.92 2.11 -11.41
CA LEU A 80 4.09 1.80 -12.59
C LEU A 80 2.58 1.84 -12.28
N TYR A 81 2.17 1.32 -11.13
CA TYR A 81 0.78 1.39 -10.68
C TYR A 81 0.31 2.84 -10.44
N GLY A 82 1.14 3.66 -9.77
CA GLY A 82 0.87 5.08 -9.57
C GLY A 82 0.79 5.86 -10.89
N LEU A 83 1.71 5.59 -11.82
CA LEU A 83 1.70 6.18 -13.16
C LEU A 83 0.43 5.81 -13.93
N HIS A 84 -0.01 4.55 -13.84
CA HIS A 84 -1.30 4.14 -14.41
C HIS A 84 -2.46 4.96 -13.83
N GLY A 85 -2.52 5.15 -12.52
CA GLY A 85 -3.56 5.98 -11.88
C GLY A 85 -3.61 7.42 -12.43
N VAL A 86 -2.46 8.09 -12.54
CA VAL A 86 -2.35 9.45 -13.08
C VAL A 86 -2.76 9.51 -14.55
N ILE A 87 -2.38 8.51 -15.35
CA ILE A 87 -2.73 8.44 -16.77
C ILE A 87 -4.24 8.18 -16.94
N SER A 88 -4.81 7.25 -16.16
CA SER A 88 -6.25 6.96 -16.19
C SER A 88 -7.09 8.18 -15.83
N GLU A 89 -6.68 8.94 -14.81
CA GLU A 89 -7.35 10.20 -14.44
C GLU A 89 -7.42 11.18 -15.62
N ARG A 90 -6.29 11.44 -16.28
CA ARG A 90 -6.21 12.36 -17.43
C ARG A 90 -6.95 11.92 -18.70
N ILE A 91 -7.23 10.64 -18.85
CA ILE A 91 -7.96 10.10 -20.02
C ILE A 91 -9.47 10.12 -19.76
N LEU A 92 -9.90 10.03 -18.49
CA LEU A 92 -11.29 9.94 -18.08
C LEU A 92 -11.94 11.31 -17.75
N THR A 93 -11.14 12.36 -17.56
CA THR A 93 -11.56 13.77 -17.44
C THR A 93 -11.21 14.57 -18.68
#